data_AF-G2YLC3-F1
#
_entry.id   AF-G2YLC3-F1
#
_cell.length_a   1.000
_cell.length_b   1.000
_cell.length_c   1.000
_cell.angle_alpha   90.00
_cell.angle_beta   90.00
_cell.angle_gamma   90.00
#
_symmetry.space_group_name_H-M   'P 1'
#
loop_
_entity.id
_entity.type
_entity.pdbx_description
1 polymer ?
#
loop_
_entity_poly.entity_id
_entity_poly.type
_entity_poly.pdbx_seq_one_letter_code
_entity_poly.pdbx_strand_id
1 'polypeptide(L)'
;MASGGILRAFNKDNDELERISLCSYGFFLQEPHDPIGIPAHKNVKPILDSGDGVPYLEVLDWVVKKGEIIPADKEYRMDVHFIFPATQNKFIYKQELYVSDTSTEQHYKFTHPKNRGAQIAGIIHLDFVELIRSGTIQETIEQEGRKLLRYYRVDFELVMKVKGRNLEIEGCIGGETFGGQQISIAAAFVPGTK
;
A
#
# COMPACT_ATOMS: atom_id res chain seq x y z
N MET A 1 44.06 -5.31 -18.51
CA MET A 1 43.38 -6.38 -19.27
C MET A 1 41.92 -6.31 -18.93
N ALA A 2 41.10 -5.95 -19.92
CA ALA A 2 39.65 -5.91 -19.83
C ALA A 2 39.11 -7.31 -20.10
N SER A 3 38.55 -7.96 -19.08
CA SER A 3 37.91 -9.27 -19.20
C SER A 3 36.88 -9.42 -18.08
N GLY A 4 35.70 -8.83 -18.29
CA GLY A 4 34.59 -8.96 -17.34
C GLY A 4 33.28 -8.29 -17.76
N GLY A 5 33.15 -7.88 -19.02
CA GLY A 5 32.05 -7.03 -19.49
C GLY A 5 31.13 -7.63 -20.56
N ILE A 6 31.23 -8.91 -20.91
CA ILE A 6 30.58 -9.44 -22.14
C ILE A 6 29.74 -10.72 -21.89
N LEU A 7 29.22 -10.92 -20.67
CA LEU A 7 28.34 -12.06 -20.36
C LEU A 7 27.13 -11.67 -19.51
N ARG A 8 26.60 -10.46 -19.71
CA ARG A 8 25.33 -9.99 -19.10
C ARG A 8 24.35 -9.35 -20.08
N ALA A 9 24.60 -9.45 -21.37
CA ALA A 9 23.73 -8.90 -22.40
C ALA A 9 22.77 -9.95 -23.01
N PHE A 10 22.80 -11.20 -22.56
CA PHE A 10 22.15 -12.32 -23.24
C PHE A 10 21.34 -13.29 -22.34
N ASN A 11 20.87 -12.83 -21.18
CA ASN A 11 19.77 -13.51 -20.46
C ASN A 11 18.70 -12.47 -20.15
N LYS A 12 17.89 -12.16 -21.17
CA LYS A 12 16.65 -11.40 -21.01
C LYS A 12 15.50 -12.26 -20.44
N ASP A 13 15.78 -13.52 -20.13
CA ASP A 13 14.80 -14.51 -19.66
C ASP A 13 15.02 -14.93 -18.19
N ASN A 14 15.68 -14.10 -17.37
CA ASN A 14 15.92 -14.39 -15.95
C ASN A 14 14.74 -13.98 -15.03
N ASP A 15 13.53 -14.10 -15.55
CA ASP A 15 12.24 -13.85 -14.86
C ASP A 15 11.74 -15.09 -14.10
N GLU A 16 12.60 -16.06 -13.78
CA GLU A 16 12.21 -17.30 -13.08
C GLU A 16 12.90 -17.51 -11.72
N LEU A 17 13.82 -16.63 -11.31
CA LEU A 17 14.56 -16.83 -10.07
C LEU A 17 13.83 -16.22 -8.88
N GLU A 18 13.41 -17.09 -7.96
CA GLU A 18 13.00 -16.75 -6.59
C GLU A 18 14.07 -15.86 -5.91
N ARG A 19 13.62 -14.83 -5.18
CA ARG A 19 14.54 -13.85 -4.56
C ARG A 19 14.23 -13.65 -3.10
N ILE A 20 15.28 -13.45 -2.32
CA ILE A 20 15.13 -13.08 -0.90
C ILE A 20 15.05 -11.56 -0.81
N SER A 21 13.98 -11.04 -0.23
CA SER A 21 13.83 -9.60 0.02
C SER A 21 14.84 -9.14 1.08
N LEU A 22 15.62 -8.09 0.80
CA LEU A 22 16.52 -7.51 1.82
C LEU A 22 15.85 -6.49 2.72
N CYS A 23 14.75 -5.93 2.24
CA CYS A 23 13.98 -4.91 2.91
C CYS A 23 12.52 -5.36 3.01
N SER A 24 11.77 -4.74 3.90
CA SER A 24 10.32 -4.84 3.89
C SER A 24 9.72 -3.67 3.12
N TYR A 25 8.63 -3.93 2.40
CA TYR A 25 7.83 -2.92 1.72
C TYR A 25 6.42 -2.95 2.27
N GLY A 26 5.88 -1.77 2.55
CA GLY A 26 4.57 -1.66 3.19
C GLY A 26 3.85 -0.38 2.83
N PHE A 27 2.54 -0.40 3.03
CA PHE A 27 1.67 0.73 2.78
C PHE A 27 1.41 1.51 4.06
N PHE A 28 1.38 2.83 3.94
CA PHE A 28 0.84 3.70 4.98
C PHE A 28 -0.67 3.78 4.84
N LEU A 29 -1.40 3.33 5.86
CA LEU A 29 -2.85 3.17 5.81
C LEU A 29 -3.52 3.88 6.97
N GLN A 30 -4.78 4.27 6.75
CA GLN A 30 -5.70 4.59 7.83
C GLN A 30 -6.59 3.37 8.07
N GLU A 31 -6.46 2.74 9.23
CA GLU A 31 -7.22 1.55 9.62
C GLU A 31 -8.18 1.87 10.78
N PRO A 32 -9.42 1.36 10.77
CA PRO A 32 -10.33 1.50 11.90
C PRO A 32 -9.72 0.92 13.17
N HIS A 33 -9.92 1.60 14.30
CA HIS A 33 -9.38 1.17 15.58
C HIS A 33 -10.10 -0.08 16.08
N ASP A 34 -9.49 -1.23 15.82
CA ASP A 34 -9.93 -2.52 16.35
C ASP A 34 -8.93 -3.14 17.34
N PRO A 35 -8.97 -2.79 18.64
CA PRO A 35 -8.10 -3.38 19.67
C PRO A 35 -8.44 -4.83 20.03
N ILE A 36 -9.58 -5.37 19.56
CA ILE A 36 -10.01 -6.74 19.83
C ILE A 36 -9.42 -7.69 18.78
N GLY A 37 -9.61 -7.37 17.49
CA GLY A 37 -9.12 -8.18 16.38
C GLY A 37 -7.65 -7.93 16.02
N ILE A 38 -7.13 -6.72 16.26
CA ILE A 38 -5.76 -6.34 15.89
C ILE A 38 -4.93 -6.06 17.15
N PRO A 39 -4.03 -6.98 17.56
CA PRO A 39 -3.22 -6.80 18.77
C PRO A 39 -2.38 -5.51 18.78
N ALA A 40 -1.93 -5.04 17.62
CA ALA A 40 -1.15 -3.81 17.48
C ALA A 40 -1.93 -2.54 17.84
N HIS A 41 -3.26 -2.60 17.85
CA HIS A 41 -4.16 -1.49 18.21
C HIS A 41 -4.39 -1.37 19.72
N LYS A 42 -3.98 -2.37 20.50
CA LYS A 42 -4.15 -2.36 21.97
C LYS A 42 -3.36 -1.22 22.60
N ASN A 43 -4.01 -0.49 23.49
CA ASN A 43 -3.43 0.66 24.21
C ASN A 43 -2.93 1.79 23.30
N VAL A 44 -3.39 1.85 22.05
CA VAL A 44 -3.10 2.95 21.12
C VAL A 44 -4.32 3.87 21.08
N LYS A 45 -4.08 5.18 21.19
CA LYS A 45 -5.15 6.18 21.08
C LYS A 45 -5.45 6.46 19.60
N PRO A 46 -6.69 6.24 19.13
CA PRO A 46 -7.09 6.58 17.77
C PRO A 46 -7.42 8.06 17.61
N ILE A 47 -7.59 8.47 16.35
CA ILE A 47 -8.04 9.79 15.94
C ILE A 47 -9.45 9.63 15.36
N LEU A 48 -10.42 10.37 15.89
CA LEU A 48 -11.78 10.38 15.36
C LEU A 48 -11.80 11.15 14.03
N ASP A 49 -12.20 10.51 12.94
CA ASP A 49 -12.35 11.20 11.67
C ASP A 49 -13.64 12.02 11.65
N SER A 50 -13.55 13.24 11.11
CA SER A 50 -14.66 14.19 11.12
C SER A 50 -15.68 13.99 9.99
N GLY A 51 -15.31 13.18 9.00
CA GLY A 51 -16.08 12.85 7.80
C GLY A 51 -17.09 11.74 8.02
N ASP A 52 -16.69 10.66 8.71
CA ASP A 52 -17.55 9.50 9.01
C ASP A 52 -17.75 9.23 10.51
N GLY A 53 -17.04 9.94 11.40
CA GLY A 53 -17.15 9.72 12.85
C GLY A 53 -16.48 8.44 13.34
N VAL A 54 -15.69 7.77 12.52
CA VAL A 54 -15.02 6.51 12.87
C VAL A 54 -13.63 6.79 13.48
N PRO A 55 -13.23 6.09 14.57
CA PRO A 55 -11.88 6.21 15.11
C PRO A 55 -10.87 5.43 14.26
N TYR A 56 -9.86 6.12 13.74
CA TYR A 56 -8.80 5.56 12.90
C TYR A 56 -7.42 5.59 13.53
N LEU A 57 -6.54 4.73 13.04
CA LEU A 57 -5.10 4.73 13.26
C LEU A 57 -4.34 4.83 11.95
N GLU A 58 -3.34 5.69 11.92
CA GLU A 58 -2.33 5.71 10.85
C GLU A 58 -1.26 4.66 11.13
N VAL A 59 -1.18 3.63 10.30
CA VAL A 59 -0.34 2.44 10.51
C VAL A 59 0.54 2.16 9.29
N LEU A 60 1.56 1.32 9.50
CA LEU A 60 2.27 0.68 8.39
C LEU A 60 1.88 -0.80 8.32
N ASP A 61 1.41 -1.23 7.15
CA ASP A 61 1.21 -2.64 6.83
C ASP A 61 2.31 -3.13 5.90
N TRP A 62 3.23 -3.95 6.46
CA TRP A 62 4.39 -4.49 5.75
C TRP A 62 4.00 -5.74 4.96
N VAL A 63 3.65 -5.53 3.70
CA VAL A 63 3.16 -6.55 2.77
C VAL A 63 4.26 -7.49 2.31
N VAL A 64 5.40 -6.94 1.86
CA VAL A 64 6.60 -7.72 1.54
C VAL A 64 7.52 -7.64 2.75
N LYS A 65 8.00 -8.78 3.25
CA LYS A 65 8.84 -8.81 4.46
C LYS A 65 10.28 -9.12 4.13
N LYS A 66 11.20 -8.47 4.83
CA LYS A 66 12.62 -8.85 4.80
C LYS A 66 12.79 -10.34 5.10
N GLY A 67 13.60 -11.01 4.29
CA GLY A 67 13.88 -12.44 4.37
C GLY A 67 12.85 -13.31 3.68
N GLU A 68 11.76 -12.74 3.16
CA GLU A 68 10.77 -13.47 2.37
C GLU A 68 11.36 -13.89 1.02
N ILE A 69 11.07 -15.13 0.63
CA ILE A 69 11.37 -15.64 -0.70
C ILE A 69 10.20 -15.25 -1.61
N ILE A 70 10.44 -14.34 -2.53
CA ILE A 70 9.47 -13.82 -3.48
C ILE A 70 9.67 -14.54 -4.82
N PRO A 71 8.65 -15.26 -5.33
CA PRO A 71 8.63 -15.73 -6.71
C PRO A 71 8.79 -14.58 -7.69
N ALA A 72 9.21 -14.88 -8.92
CA ALA A 72 9.47 -13.83 -9.91
C ALA A 72 8.23 -13.00 -10.28
N ASP A 73 7.06 -13.65 -10.28
CA ASP A 73 5.75 -13.03 -10.39
C ASP A 73 4.93 -13.33 -9.13
N LYS A 74 4.93 -12.37 -8.20
CA LYS A 74 4.14 -12.47 -6.97
C LYS A 74 3.23 -11.26 -6.85
N GLU A 75 1.95 -11.55 -6.64
CA GLU A 75 0.95 -10.54 -6.30
C GLU A 75 0.61 -10.60 -4.82
N TYR A 76 0.51 -9.43 -4.22
CA TYR A 76 -0.04 -9.20 -2.90
C TYR A 76 -1.25 -8.31 -3.04
N ARG A 77 -2.35 -8.71 -2.42
CA ARG A 77 -3.62 -7.98 -2.45
C ARG A 77 -4.00 -7.58 -1.04
N MET A 78 -4.57 -6.39 -0.93
CA MET A 78 -5.01 -5.84 0.34
C MET A 78 -6.28 -5.05 0.13
N ASP A 79 -7.30 -5.37 0.92
CA ASP A 79 -8.52 -4.59 0.98
C ASP A 79 -8.24 -3.27 1.68
N VAL A 80 -8.55 -2.17 1.01
CA VAL A 80 -8.42 -0.81 1.54
C VAL A 80 -9.75 -0.12 1.39
N HIS A 81 -10.07 0.69 2.39
CA HIS A 81 -11.11 1.69 2.23
C HIS A 81 -10.58 3.07 2.55
N PHE A 82 -11.18 4.06 1.91
CA PHE A 82 -10.94 5.46 2.19
C PHE A 82 -12.24 6.24 1.99
N ILE A 83 -12.34 7.38 2.68
CA ILE A 83 -13.48 8.27 2.55
C ILE A 83 -13.08 9.61 1.93
N PHE A 84 -13.84 10.02 0.94
CA PHE A 84 -13.75 11.36 0.39
C PHE A 84 -14.89 12.21 0.95
N PRO A 85 -14.62 13.28 1.74
CA PRO A 85 -15.66 14.27 2.05
C PRO A 85 -16.39 14.75 0.79
N ALA A 86 -17.72 14.78 0.80
CA ALA A 86 -18.52 15.17 -0.36
C ALA A 86 -18.36 16.65 -0.73
N THR A 87 -17.77 17.45 0.15
CA THR A 87 -17.48 18.88 -0.06
C THR A 87 -16.26 19.13 -0.94
N GLN A 88 -15.43 18.12 -1.20
CA GLN A 88 -14.21 18.31 -2.01
C GLN A 88 -14.48 18.14 -3.50
N ASN A 89 -13.57 18.67 -4.32
CA ASN A 89 -13.65 18.63 -5.78
C ASN A 89 -12.53 17.79 -6.44
N LYS A 90 -11.68 17.15 -5.63
CA LYS A 90 -10.60 16.26 -6.08
C LYS A 90 -10.77 14.92 -5.39
N PHE A 91 -10.90 13.86 -6.18
CA PHE A 91 -11.07 12.50 -5.68
C PHE A 91 -9.81 11.68 -5.96
N ILE A 92 -8.67 12.21 -5.54
CA ILE A 92 -7.37 11.57 -5.72
C ILE A 92 -6.92 11.01 -4.38
N TYR A 93 -6.79 9.69 -4.29
CA TYR A 93 -6.20 9.03 -3.14
C TYR A 93 -4.68 8.97 -3.31
N LYS A 94 -3.95 9.39 -2.28
CA LYS A 94 -2.49 9.31 -2.24
C LYS A 94 -2.09 8.17 -1.35
N GLN A 95 -1.57 7.10 -1.95
CA GLN A 95 -1.03 5.97 -1.22
C GLN A 95 0.48 6.10 -1.10
N GLU A 96 1.00 6.22 0.11
CA GLU A 96 2.44 6.19 0.35
C GLU A 96 2.93 4.76 0.51
N LEU A 97 4.02 4.44 -0.19
CA LEU A 97 4.75 3.19 -0.05
C LEU A 97 6.01 3.46 0.79
N TYR A 98 6.22 2.64 1.80
CA TYR A 98 7.37 2.70 2.69
C TYR A 98 8.29 1.49 2.50
N VAL A 99 9.58 1.70 2.79
CA VAL A 99 10.63 0.68 2.85
C VAL A 99 11.32 0.72 4.21
N SER A 100 11.70 -0.45 4.73
CA SER A 100 12.48 -0.56 5.98
C SER A 100 13.44 -1.75 5.93
N ASP A 101 14.65 -1.57 6.44
CA ASP A 101 15.65 -2.63 6.54
C ASP A 101 15.44 -3.56 7.75
N THR A 102 14.51 -3.21 8.65
CA THR A 102 14.35 -3.89 9.95
C THR A 102 12.91 -4.21 10.33
N SER A 103 11.93 -3.49 9.81
CA SER A 103 10.52 -3.64 10.22
C SER A 103 9.87 -4.83 9.54
N THR A 104 9.21 -5.71 10.28
CA THR A 104 8.53 -6.91 9.73
C THR A 104 7.13 -7.11 10.29
N GLU A 105 6.74 -6.32 11.29
CA GLU A 105 5.46 -6.44 11.98
C GLU A 105 4.49 -5.32 11.56
N GLN A 106 3.28 -5.72 11.22
CA GLN A 106 2.23 -4.91 10.58
C GLN A 106 1.21 -4.33 11.58
N HIS A 107 0.38 -3.38 11.11
CA HIS A 107 -0.69 -2.66 11.84
C HIS A 107 -0.23 -1.85 13.05
N TYR A 108 1.09 -1.73 13.27
CA TYR A 108 1.59 -0.81 14.28
C TYR A 108 1.46 0.61 13.76
N LYS A 109 1.04 1.50 14.66
CA LYS A 109 1.00 2.95 14.41
C LYS A 109 2.31 3.41 13.77
N PHE A 110 2.25 4.33 12.81
CA PHE A 110 3.42 4.84 12.10
C PHE A 110 4.56 5.27 13.05
N THR A 111 4.22 5.94 14.15
CA THR A 111 5.17 6.43 15.16
C THR A 111 5.70 5.35 16.13
N HIS A 112 5.26 4.09 16.00
CA HIS A 112 5.63 3.01 16.91
C HIS A 112 7.11 2.61 16.72
N PRO A 113 7.86 2.23 17.78
CA PRO A 113 9.26 1.84 17.65
C PRO A 113 9.55 0.71 16.65
N LYS A 114 8.58 -0.18 16.38
CA LYS A 114 8.69 -1.25 15.37
C LYS A 114 8.77 -0.74 13.93
N ASN A 115 8.32 0.49 13.69
CA ASN A 115 8.36 1.18 12.40
C ASN A 115 9.52 2.18 12.30
N ARG A 116 10.42 2.19 13.30
CA ARG A 116 11.58 3.08 13.29
C ARG A 116 12.48 2.77 12.09
N GLY A 117 12.86 3.82 11.37
CA GLY A 117 13.71 3.71 10.18
C GLY A 117 12.95 3.48 8.88
N ALA A 118 11.61 3.44 8.91
CA ALA A 118 10.81 3.45 7.70
C ALA A 118 11.05 4.72 6.88
N GLN A 119 11.22 4.57 5.57
CA GLN A 119 11.44 5.65 4.62
C GLN A 119 10.41 5.56 3.49
N ILE A 120 10.01 6.71 2.93
CA ILE A 120 9.13 6.73 1.76
C ILE A 120 9.90 6.18 0.55
N ALA A 121 9.39 5.09 -0.02
CA ALA A 121 9.87 4.49 -1.26
C ALA A 121 9.18 5.11 -2.49
N GLY A 122 7.95 5.59 -2.34
CA GLY A 122 7.22 6.30 -3.38
C GLY A 122 5.80 6.66 -2.97
N ILE A 123 5.12 7.38 -3.86
CA ILE A 123 3.73 7.82 -3.68
C ILE A 123 2.96 7.45 -4.95
N ILE A 124 1.87 6.71 -4.78
CA ILE A 124 0.92 6.34 -5.84
C ILE A 124 -0.28 7.28 -5.76
N HIS A 125 -0.77 7.71 -6.91
CA HIS A 125 -1.99 8.51 -7.02
C HIS A 125 -3.06 7.69 -7.74
N LEU A 126 -4.17 7.44 -7.05
CA LEU A 126 -5.33 6.76 -7.62
C LEU A 126 -6.45 7.78 -7.81
N ASP A 127 -6.92 7.92 -9.05
CA ASP A 127 -7.97 8.89 -9.42
C ASP A 127 -9.34 8.19 -9.47
N PHE A 128 -10.26 8.64 -8.62
CA PHE A 128 -11.62 8.12 -8.49
C PHE A 128 -12.67 9.05 -9.11
N VAL A 129 -12.25 10.13 -9.80
CA VAL A 129 -13.17 11.13 -10.35
C VAL A 129 -14.18 10.50 -11.31
N GLU A 130 -13.76 9.63 -12.23
CA GLU A 130 -14.69 9.01 -13.17
C GLU A 130 -15.67 8.05 -12.50
N LEU A 131 -15.20 7.23 -11.54
CA LEU A 131 -16.02 6.27 -10.80
C LEU A 131 -17.10 6.96 -9.94
N ILE A 132 -16.78 8.13 -9.38
CA ILE A 132 -17.75 8.94 -8.64
C ILE A 132 -18.73 9.62 -9.60
N ARG A 133 -18.23 10.19 -10.71
CA ARG A 133 -19.08 10.88 -11.71
C ARG A 133 -20.04 9.94 -12.42
N SER A 134 -19.64 8.70 -12.68
CA SER A 134 -20.49 7.67 -13.28
C SER A 134 -21.56 7.14 -12.32
N GLY A 135 -21.43 7.43 -11.02
CA GLY A 135 -22.28 6.87 -9.98
C GLY A 135 -21.93 5.43 -9.59
N THR A 136 -20.79 4.91 -10.05
CA THR A 136 -20.27 3.60 -9.61
C THR A 136 -19.98 3.63 -8.11
N ILE A 137 -19.40 4.72 -7.62
CA ILE A 137 -19.26 5.03 -6.19
C ILE A 137 -20.34 6.04 -5.82
N GLN A 138 -21.24 5.65 -4.93
CA GLN A 138 -22.35 6.49 -4.50
C GLN A 138 -22.00 7.30 -3.26
N GLU A 139 -22.62 8.48 -3.15
CA GLU A 139 -22.50 9.29 -1.95
C GLU A 139 -23.20 8.59 -0.77
N THR A 140 -22.49 8.45 0.33
CA THR A 140 -23.03 8.02 1.62
C THR A 140 -23.49 9.24 2.42
N ILE A 141 -24.72 9.16 2.92
CA ILE A 141 -25.34 10.20 3.74
C ILE A 141 -25.76 9.55 5.06
N GLU A 142 -25.13 9.96 6.15
CA GLU A 142 -25.40 9.45 7.49
C GLU A 142 -25.78 10.58 8.46
N GLN A 143 -26.61 10.26 9.44
CA GLN A 143 -26.99 11.21 10.48
C GLN A 143 -26.37 10.78 11.82
N GLU A 144 -25.38 11.53 12.27
CA GLU A 144 -24.76 11.34 13.57
C GLU A 144 -25.30 12.39 14.56
N GLY A 145 -26.34 12.01 15.30
CA GLY A 145 -27.06 12.92 16.18
C GLY A 145 -27.70 14.09 15.41
N ARG A 146 -27.15 15.29 15.55
CA ARG A 146 -27.60 16.51 14.85
C ARG A 146 -26.78 16.84 13.60
N LYS A 147 -25.69 16.13 13.35
CA LYS A 147 -24.79 16.39 12.21
C LYS A 147 -25.14 15.46 11.05
N LEU A 148 -25.24 16.03 9.86
CA LEU A 148 -25.34 15.27 8.61
C LEU A 148 -23.93 15.06 8.06
N LEU A 149 -23.51 13.81 7.96
CA LEU A 149 -22.25 13.39 7.36
C LEU A 149 -22.49 13.01 5.91
N ARG A 150 -21.65 13.55 5.01
CA ARG A 150 -21.75 13.38 3.57
C ARG A 150 -20.37 13.07 3.02
N TYR A 151 -20.17 11.86 2.54
CA TYR A 151 -18.87 11.40 2.05
C TYR A 151 -19.07 10.30 0.99
N TYR A 152 -18.05 10.06 0.18
CA TYR A 152 -17.97 8.89 -0.68
C TYR A 152 -17.07 7.88 0.01
N ARG A 153 -17.63 6.73 0.38
CA ARG A 153 -16.84 5.59 0.84
C ARG A 153 -16.37 4.81 -0.38
N VAL A 154 -15.08 4.56 -0.45
CA VAL A 154 -14.45 3.82 -1.52
C VAL A 154 -13.82 2.58 -0.93
N ASP A 155 -14.34 1.41 -1.26
CA ASP A 155 -13.75 0.12 -0.92
C ASP A 155 -13.11 -0.45 -2.20
N PHE A 156 -11.82 -0.77 -2.15
CA PHE A 156 -11.04 -1.24 -3.30
C PHE A 156 -9.85 -2.11 -2.87
N GLU A 157 -9.29 -2.88 -3.79
CA GLU A 157 -8.07 -3.65 -3.54
C GLU A 157 -6.84 -2.84 -4.00
N LEU A 158 -5.84 -2.70 -3.11
CA LEU A 158 -4.48 -2.39 -3.53
C LEU A 158 -3.77 -3.69 -3.93
N VAL A 159 -3.23 -3.71 -5.14
CA VAL A 159 -2.50 -4.85 -5.69
C VAL A 159 -1.04 -4.46 -5.90
N MET A 160 -0.14 -5.04 -5.11
CA MET A 160 1.31 -4.93 -5.31
C MET A 160 1.81 -6.15 -6.08
N LYS A 161 2.34 -5.92 -7.28
CA LYS A 161 2.95 -6.95 -8.13
C LYS A 161 4.46 -6.76 -8.13
N VAL A 162 5.17 -7.78 -7.68
CA VAL A 162 6.63 -7.82 -7.78
C VAL A 162 6.97 -8.41 -9.16
N LYS A 163 7.57 -7.60 -10.03
CA LYS A 163 8.02 -8.02 -11.37
C LYS A 163 9.50 -7.72 -11.54
N GLY A 164 10.33 -8.75 -11.40
CA GLY A 164 11.77 -8.62 -11.56
C GLY A 164 12.41 -7.63 -10.57
N ARG A 165 12.66 -6.38 -10.99
CA ARG A 165 13.27 -5.30 -10.16
C ARG A 165 12.32 -4.12 -9.93
N ASN A 166 11.05 -4.30 -10.23
CA ASN A 166 10.04 -3.26 -10.14
C ASN A 166 8.88 -3.74 -9.26
N LEU A 167 8.28 -2.79 -8.55
CA LEU A 167 6.96 -2.95 -7.96
C LEU A 167 5.97 -2.22 -8.85
N GLU A 168 4.96 -2.92 -9.30
CA GLU A 168 3.77 -2.30 -9.88
C GLU A 168 2.68 -2.29 -8.82
N ILE A 169 2.08 -1.13 -8.61
CA ILE A 169 1.02 -0.97 -7.62
C ILE A 169 -0.21 -0.43 -8.34
N GLU A 170 -1.31 -1.17 -8.20
CA GLU A 170 -2.57 -0.91 -8.88
C GLU A 170 -3.72 -0.81 -7.87
N GLY A 171 -4.73 -0.01 -8.22
CA GLY A 171 -6.03 -0.03 -7.55
C GLY A 171 -7.03 -0.83 -8.39
N CYS A 172 -7.73 -1.77 -7.76
CA CYS A 172 -8.71 -2.63 -8.39
C CYS A 172 -10.08 -2.54 -7.70
N ILE A 173 -11.16 -2.49 -8.48
CA ILE A 173 -12.55 -2.59 -7.99
C ILE A 173 -13.25 -3.69 -8.79
N GLY A 174 -13.84 -4.66 -8.10
CA GLY A 174 -14.55 -5.77 -8.77
C GLY A 174 -13.66 -6.61 -9.70
N GLY A 175 -12.34 -6.62 -9.47
CA GLY A 175 -11.36 -7.28 -10.33
C GLY A 175 -10.85 -6.44 -11.51
N GLU A 176 -11.39 -5.24 -11.73
CA GLU A 176 -10.94 -4.33 -12.79
C GLU A 176 -9.97 -3.27 -12.24
N THR A 177 -8.81 -3.14 -12.87
CA THR A 177 -7.82 -2.10 -12.55
C THR A 177 -8.31 -0.74 -13.08
N PHE A 178 -8.40 0.26 -12.21
CA PHE A 178 -8.81 1.63 -12.60
C PHE A 178 -7.66 2.65 -12.51
N GLY A 179 -6.51 2.27 -11.96
CA GLY A 179 -5.32 3.11 -11.87
C GLY A 179 -4.11 2.35 -11.33
N GLY A 180 -2.92 2.90 -11.53
CA GLY A 180 -1.70 2.28 -11.01
C GLY A 180 -0.43 3.06 -11.35
N GLN A 181 0.66 2.70 -10.67
CA GLN A 181 1.98 3.29 -10.85
C GLN A 181 3.08 2.25 -10.64
N GLN A 182 4.17 2.37 -11.38
CA GLN A 182 5.36 1.53 -11.21
C GLN A 182 6.43 2.29 -10.42
N ILE A 183 7.08 1.60 -9.48
CA ILE A 183 8.20 2.09 -8.69
C ILE A 183 9.38 1.13 -8.85
N SER A 184 10.56 1.66 -9.14
CA SER A 184 11.78 0.84 -9.22
C SER A 184 12.28 0.49 -7.82
N ILE A 185 12.60 -0.78 -7.59
CA ILE A 185 13.14 -1.30 -6.32
C ILE A 185 14.50 -1.96 -6.50
N ALA A 186 15.23 -1.62 -7.56
CA ALA A 186 16.48 -2.26 -7.93
C ALA A 186 17.58 -2.22 -6.84
N ALA A 187 17.51 -1.28 -5.90
CA ALA A 187 18.48 -1.14 -4.80
C ALA A 187 18.22 -2.08 -3.60
N ALA A 188 17.09 -2.79 -3.55
CA ALA A 188 16.65 -3.56 -2.37
C ALA A 188 16.76 -5.09 -2.50
N PHE A 189 17.48 -5.58 -3.50
CA PHE A 189 17.72 -7.01 -3.69
C PHE A 189 19.21 -7.34 -3.61
N VAL A 190 19.55 -8.52 -3.08
CA VAL A 190 20.92 -9.03 -3.11
C VAL A 190 21.38 -9.15 -4.57
N PRO A 191 22.51 -8.55 -4.95
CA PRO A 191 23.15 -8.86 -6.22
C PRO A 191 23.61 -10.33 -6.21
N GLY A 192 22.88 -11.20 -6.90
CA GLY A 192 23.24 -12.60 -7.07
C GLY A 192 22.71 -13.51 -5.97
N THR A 193 21.57 -14.12 -6.22
CA THR A 193 21.20 -15.40 -5.61
C THR A 193 21.40 -16.47 -6.68
N LYS A 194 22.06 -17.57 -6.29
CA LYS A 194 22.61 -18.61 -7.16
C LYS A 194 21.54 -19.37 -7.94
#